data_AF-A0A9Q0RAV5-F1
#
_entry.id   AF-A0A9Q0RAV5-F1
#
_cell.length_a   1.000
_cell.length_b   1.000
_cell.length_c   1.000
_cell.angle_alpha   90.00
_cell.angle_beta   90.00
_cell.angle_gamma   90.00
#
_symmetry.space_group_name_H-M   'P 1'
#
loop_
_entity.id
_entity.type
_entity.pdbx_description
1 polymer ?
#
loop_
_entity_poly.entity_id
_entity_poly.type
_entity_poly.pdbx_seq_one_letter_code
_entity_poly.pdbx_strand_id
1 'polypeptide(L)'
;METFQNSQEKYKSKFRADVSRRCKIVDHNITEDEVDEYIKTGNSGQIFSVVDSQSYQEARGVLEEIEIKHSEILNLEKSINEIQQLFIDMSNLVQLQGEHLNTIEDNVFKSVDYVEKGVEELQQARVYQKKSRRKLCCIICLVLTIMIALSLTFGLIFK
;
A
#
# COMPACT_ATOMS: atom_id res chain seq x y z
N MET A 1 -3.02 15.09 -1.48
CA MET A 1 -1.91 16.08 -1.43
C MET A 1 -2.44 17.50 -1.53
N GLU A 2 -3.25 17.82 -2.53
CA GLU A 2 -3.86 19.16 -2.68
C GLU A 2 -4.66 19.61 -1.45
N THR A 3 -5.44 18.71 -0.83
CA THR A 3 -6.19 18.99 0.41
C THR A 3 -5.29 19.28 1.62
N PHE A 4 -4.10 18.66 1.66
CA PHE A 4 -3.11 18.84 2.72
C PHE A 4 -2.32 20.14 2.53
N GLN A 5 -1.89 20.43 1.30
CA GLN A 5 -1.26 21.71 0.94
C GLN A 5 -2.20 22.89 1.23
N ASN A 6 -3.47 22.80 0.82
CA ASN A 6 -4.48 23.81 1.12
C ASN A 6 -4.71 23.99 2.63
N SER A 7 -4.65 22.90 3.40
CA SER A 7 -4.79 22.96 4.86
C SER A 7 -3.57 23.63 5.51
N GLN A 8 -2.36 23.37 5.01
CA GLN A 8 -1.12 23.99 5.46
C GLN A 8 -1.12 25.50 5.20
N GLU A 9 -1.46 25.93 3.98
CA GLU A 9 -1.54 27.36 3.63
C GLU A 9 -2.58 28.10 4.46
N LYS A 10 -3.73 27.46 4.70
CA LYS A 10 -4.79 28.00 5.55
C LYS A 10 -4.35 28.14 7.02
N TYR A 11 -3.51 27.24 7.50
CA TYR A 11 -2.97 27.31 8.85
C TYR A 11 -1.90 28.40 8.97
N LYS A 12 -0.98 28.47 8.00
CA LYS A 12 0.07 29.49 7.93
C LYS A 12 -0.49 30.91 7.85
N SER A 13 -1.51 31.11 7.01
CA SER A 13 -2.18 32.41 6.88
C SER A 13 -2.91 32.83 8.16
N LYS A 14 -3.59 31.90 8.85
CA LYS A 14 -4.22 32.17 10.15
C LYS A 14 -3.20 32.55 11.21
N PHE A 15 -2.10 31.79 11.31
CA PHE A 15 -1.05 32.10 12.28
C PHE A 15 -0.41 33.46 12.03
N ARG A 16 -0.10 33.78 10.78
CA ARG A 16 0.41 35.10 10.38
C ARG A 16 -0.52 36.24 10.80
N ALA A 17 -1.83 36.07 10.59
CA ALA A 17 -2.82 37.06 10.98
C ALA A 17 -2.89 37.26 12.51
N ASP A 18 -2.81 36.18 13.29
CA ASP A 18 -2.84 36.23 14.75
C ASP A 18 -1.58 36.89 15.34
N VAL A 19 -0.39 36.58 14.81
CA VAL A 19 0.88 37.21 15.22
C VAL A 19 0.88 38.69 14.85
N SER A 20 0.50 39.04 13.61
CA SER A 20 0.42 40.43 13.15
C SER A 20 -0.49 41.26 14.05
N ARG A 21 -1.66 40.71 14.42
CA ARG A 21 -2.59 41.40 15.32
C ARG A 21 -1.98 41.65 16.69
N ARG A 22 -1.23 40.69 17.25
CA ARG A 22 -0.62 40.81 18.59
C ARG A 22 0.59 41.75 18.58
N CYS A 23 1.41 41.74 17.53
CA CYS A 23 2.49 42.70 17.35
C CYS A 23 1.98 44.15 17.26
N LYS A 24 0.88 44.37 16.52
CA LYS A 24 0.25 45.70 16.37
C LYS A 24 -0.37 46.28 17.65
N ILE A 25 -0.65 45.44 18.65
CA ILE A 25 -1.13 45.91 19.97
C ILE A 25 0.01 46.58 20.74
N VAL A 26 1.24 46.12 20.53
CA VAL A 26 2.40 46.52 21.33
C VAL A 26 3.22 47.58 20.61
N ASP A 27 3.31 47.55 19.28
CA ASP A 27 3.86 48.63 18.43
C ASP A 27 2.94 48.88 17.23
N HIS A 28 2.44 50.11 17.11
CA HIS A 28 1.50 50.50 16.06
C HIS A 28 2.14 50.67 14.68
N ASN A 29 3.48 50.77 14.58
CA ASN A 29 4.20 51.02 13.34
C ASN A 29 4.88 49.79 12.72
N ILE A 30 4.65 48.60 13.27
CA ILE A 30 5.23 47.34 12.74
C ILE A 30 4.76 47.07 11.31
N THR A 31 5.71 46.80 10.43
CA THR A 31 5.48 46.47 9.02
C THR A 31 5.24 44.96 8.84
N GLU A 32 4.46 44.55 7.83
CA GLU A 32 4.19 43.11 7.59
C GLU A 32 5.47 42.29 7.30
N ASP A 33 6.50 42.93 6.75
CA ASP A 33 7.79 42.29 6.48
C ASP A 33 8.57 41.97 7.78
N GLU A 34 8.45 42.83 8.81
CA GLU A 34 9.07 42.60 10.13
C GLU A 34 8.36 41.47 10.88
N VAL A 35 7.04 41.35 10.72
CA VAL A 35 6.26 40.22 11.27
C VAL A 35 6.66 38.90 10.60
N ASP A 36 6.89 38.92 9.28
CA ASP A 36 7.33 37.72 8.55
C ASP A 36 8.75 37.30 8.93
N GLU A 37 9.64 38.25 9.16
CA GLU A 37 10.99 37.99 9.65
C GLU A 37 10.95 37.39 11.06
N TYR A 38 10.07 37.89 11.93
CA TYR A 38 9.86 37.30 13.25
C TYR A 38 9.36 35.86 13.19
N ILE A 39 8.36 35.58 12.33
CA ILE A 39 7.82 34.23 12.15
C ILE A 39 8.88 33.26 11.60
N LYS A 40 9.84 33.73 10.80
CA LYS A 40 10.92 32.88 10.27
C LYS A 40 12.06 32.67 11.26
N THR A 41 12.44 33.70 12.01
CA THR A 41 13.68 33.73 12.78
C THR A 41 13.46 33.42 14.26
N GLY A 42 12.23 33.58 14.76
CA GLY A 42 11.87 33.37 16.16
C GLY A 42 12.51 34.36 17.13
N ASN A 43 13.21 35.39 16.63
CA ASN A 43 14.02 36.28 17.44
C ASN A 43 13.26 37.58 17.75
N SER A 44 12.64 37.62 18.93
CA SER A 44 11.85 38.73 19.48
C SER A 44 12.66 39.99 19.81
N GLY A 45 13.99 39.87 19.85
CA GLY A 45 14.87 40.85 20.48
C GLY A 45 14.99 42.20 19.79
N GLN A 46 14.69 42.28 18.48
CA GLN A 46 14.88 43.52 17.71
C GLN A 46 13.59 44.33 17.49
N ILE A 47 12.43 43.69 17.57
CA ILE A 47 11.15 44.34 17.24
C ILE A 47 10.68 45.32 18.33
N PHE A 48 11.09 45.12 19.58
CA PHE A 48 10.54 45.86 20.72
C PHE A 48 11.54 46.75 21.47
N SER A 49 12.63 47.16 20.81
CA SER A 49 13.64 48.06 21.41
C SER A 49 13.13 49.49 21.68
N VAL A 50 11.89 49.82 21.25
CA VAL A 50 11.32 51.18 21.26
C VAL A 50 10.12 51.34 22.22
N VAL A 51 9.74 50.31 22.99
CA VAL A 51 8.59 50.42 23.91
C VAL A 51 8.96 51.07 25.24
N ASP A 52 8.23 52.15 25.56
CA ASP A 52 8.33 52.90 26.81
C ASP A 52 8.16 51.99 28.04
N SER A 53 8.94 52.30 29.07
CA SER A 53 9.19 51.50 30.28
C SER A 53 7.93 51.01 31.02
N GLN A 54 6.79 51.68 30.86
CA GLN A 54 5.53 51.35 31.52
C GLN A 54 4.71 50.27 30.78
N SER A 55 4.80 50.20 29.44
CA SER A 55 4.13 49.17 28.62
C SER A 55 5.02 47.94 28.39
N TYR A 56 6.28 47.99 28.83
CA TYR A 56 7.28 46.94 28.65
C TYR A 56 6.93 45.60 29.34
N GLN A 57 6.24 45.64 30.49
CA GLN A 57 5.80 44.45 31.23
C GLN A 57 4.68 43.69 30.50
N GLU A 58 3.70 44.42 29.96
CA GLU A 58 2.61 43.83 29.18
C GLU A 58 3.11 43.33 27.81
N ALA A 59 4.01 44.08 27.18
CA ALA A 59 4.72 43.68 25.96
C ALA A 59 5.49 42.36 26.13
N ARG A 60 6.19 42.20 27.25
CA ARG A 60 6.96 40.99 27.60
C ARG A 60 6.08 39.75 27.69
N GLY A 61 4.92 39.85 28.35
CA GLY A 61 3.99 38.72 28.47
C GLY A 61 3.40 38.30 27.12
N VAL A 62 3.07 39.26 26.26
CA VAL A 62 2.59 38.97 24.90
C VAL A 62 3.68 38.32 24.05
N LEU A 63 4.94 38.77 24.17
CA LEU A 63 6.07 38.17 23.46
C LEU A 63 6.35 36.74 23.90
N GLU A 64 6.34 36.47 25.21
CA GLU A 64 6.52 35.12 25.73
C GLU A 64 5.42 34.17 25.21
N GLU A 65 4.17 34.63 25.16
CA GLU A 65 3.07 33.83 24.62
C GLU A 65 3.24 33.57 23.11
N ILE A 66 3.74 34.55 22.35
CA ILE A 66 4.00 34.38 20.92
C ILE A 66 5.16 33.40 20.69
N GLU A 67 6.23 33.49 21.49
CA GLU A 67 7.40 32.61 21.39
C GLU A 67 7.04 31.15 21.71
N ILE A 68 6.22 30.93 22.75
CA ILE A 68 5.70 29.61 23.09
C ILE A 68 4.86 29.05 21.93
N LYS A 69 3.92 29.83 21.39
CA LYS A 69 3.10 29.39 20.25
C LYS A 69 3.89 29.13 18.99
N HIS A 70 4.95 29.91 18.75
CA HIS A 70 5.85 29.70 17.61
C HIS A 70 6.55 28.35 17.72
N SER A 71 7.10 28.04 18.90
CA SER A 71 7.71 26.74 19.19
C SER A 71 6.72 25.58 19.02
N GLU A 72 5.48 25.74 19.50
CA GLU A 72 4.41 24.74 19.29
C GLU A 72 4.12 24.49 17.81
N ILE A 73 4.10 25.54 16.98
CA ILE A 73 3.86 25.44 15.55
C ILE A 73 5.02 24.77 14.82
N LEU A 74 6.27 25.07 15.20
CA LEU A 74 7.43 24.39 14.66
C LEU A 74 7.41 22.89 14.97
N ASN A 75 6.99 22.51 16.19
CA ASN A 75 6.83 21.10 16.56
C ASN A 75 5.70 20.44 15.76
N LEU A 76 4.56 21.12 15.58
CA LEU A 76 3.47 20.65 14.74
C LEU A 76 3.92 20.44 13.28
N GLU A 77 4.64 21.41 12.71
CA GLU A 77 5.18 21.35 11.36
C GLU A 77 6.14 20.16 11.19
N LYS A 78 6.99 19.91 12.18
CA LYS A 78 7.89 18.75 12.19
C LYS A 78 7.11 17.43 12.17
N SER A 79 6.13 17.27 13.06
CA SER A 79 5.29 16.05 13.11
C SER A 79 4.48 15.86 11.81
N ILE A 80 4.00 16.94 11.20
CA ILE A 80 3.29 16.93 9.93
C ILE A 80 4.22 16.46 8.80
N ASN A 81 5.46 16.94 8.76
CA ASN A 81 6.46 16.51 7.78
C ASN A 81 6.84 15.03 7.97
N GLU A 82 6.96 14.56 9.22
CA GLU A 82 7.19 13.13 9.52
C GLU A 82 6.04 12.25 8.98
N ILE A 83 4.78 12.65 9.20
CA ILE A 83 3.61 11.93 8.65
C ILE A 83 3.63 11.92 7.12
N GLN A 84 4.00 13.05 6.49
CA GLN A 84 4.13 13.11 5.03
C GLN A 84 5.18 12.12 4.51
N GLN A 85 6.33 12.01 5.18
CA GLN A 85 7.36 11.02 4.84
C GLN A 85 6.83 9.59 4.98
N LEU A 86 6.12 9.28 6.07
CA LEU A 86 5.50 7.96 6.27
C LEU A 86 4.50 7.62 5.15
N PHE A 87 3.74 8.60 4.64
CA PHE A 87 2.85 8.38 3.50
C PHE A 87 3.59 8.05 2.20
N ILE A 88 4.74 8.70 1.97
CA ILE A 88 5.60 8.43 0.81
C ILE A 88 6.19 7.01 0.92
N ASP A 89 6.71 6.66 2.10
CA ASP A 89 7.27 5.33 2.37
C ASP A 89 6.21 4.24 2.23
N MET A 90 5.00 4.46 2.73
CA MET A 90 3.88 3.54 2.55
C MET A 90 3.53 3.36 1.07
N SER A 91 3.49 4.44 0.29
CA SER A 91 3.24 4.37 -1.15
C SER A 91 4.30 3.53 -1.86
N ASN A 92 5.58 3.70 -1.48
CA ASN A 92 6.68 2.92 -2.03
C ASN A 92 6.57 1.43 -1.66
N LEU A 93 6.24 1.11 -0.40
CA LEU A 93 6.06 -0.25 0.07
C LEU A 93 4.89 -0.95 -0.64
N VAL A 94 3.76 -0.27 -0.85
CA VAL A 94 2.62 -0.82 -1.60
C VAL A 94 3.01 -1.10 -3.05
N GLN A 95 3.75 -0.20 -3.69
CA GLN A 95 4.20 -0.37 -5.06
C GLN A 95 5.18 -1.56 -5.19
N LEU A 96 6.08 -1.74 -4.22
CA LEU A 96 6.99 -2.89 -4.15
C LEU A 96 6.26 -4.21 -3.86
N GLN A 97 5.21 -4.19 -3.02
CA GLN A 97 4.41 -5.39 -2.72
C GLN A 97 3.49 -5.84 -3.85
N GLY A 98 3.28 -5.02 -4.89
CA GLY A 98 2.48 -5.39 -6.07
C GLY A 98 3.02 -6.60 -6.83
N GLU A 99 4.34 -6.87 -6.78
CA GLU A 99 4.96 -8.00 -7.47
C GLU A 99 4.61 -9.36 -6.82
N HIS A 100 4.47 -9.40 -5.50
CA HIS A 100 4.11 -10.62 -4.77
C HIS A 100 2.63 -10.98 -4.92
N LEU A 101 1.74 -9.99 -5.05
CA LEU A 101 0.31 -10.23 -5.32
C LEU A 101 0.11 -10.93 -6.68
N ASN A 102 0.83 -10.51 -7.71
CA ASN A 102 0.82 -11.19 -9.02
C ASN A 102 1.21 -12.66 -8.89
N THR A 103 2.12 -13.02 -8.00
CA THR A 103 2.55 -14.42 -7.81
C THR A 103 1.46 -15.29 -7.18
N ILE A 104 0.67 -14.75 -6.23
CA ILE A 104 -0.45 -15.50 -5.63
C ILE A 104 -1.55 -15.72 -6.66
N GLU A 105 -1.91 -14.68 -7.40
CA GLU A 105 -2.90 -14.75 -8.48
C GLU A 105 -2.47 -15.76 -9.55
N ASP A 106 -1.20 -15.72 -9.97
CA ASP A 106 -0.63 -16.62 -10.98
C ASP A 106 -0.61 -18.08 -10.50
N ASN A 107 -0.33 -18.33 -9.21
CA ASN A 107 -0.41 -19.66 -8.63
C ASN A 107 -1.84 -20.20 -8.55
N VAL A 108 -2.82 -19.33 -8.26
CA VAL A 108 -4.24 -19.71 -8.25
C VAL A 108 -4.70 -20.06 -9.67
N PHE A 109 -4.39 -19.22 -10.67
CA PHE A 109 -4.71 -19.50 -12.07
C PHE A 109 -4.08 -20.80 -12.56
N LYS A 110 -2.80 -21.04 -12.27
CA LYS A 110 -2.13 -22.31 -12.61
C LYS A 110 -2.80 -23.51 -11.95
N SER A 111 -3.21 -23.37 -10.68
CA SER A 111 -3.90 -24.46 -9.96
C SER A 111 -5.24 -24.80 -10.61
N VAL A 112 -6.01 -23.80 -11.06
CA VAL A 112 -7.26 -24.01 -11.80
C VAL A 112 -6.99 -24.74 -13.12
N ASP A 113 -6.02 -24.30 -13.92
CA ASP A 113 -5.64 -24.93 -15.19
C ASP A 113 -5.17 -26.39 -15.02
N TYR A 114 -4.38 -26.67 -13.98
CA TYR A 114 -3.97 -28.05 -13.67
C TYR A 114 -5.14 -28.95 -13.26
N VAL A 115 -6.09 -28.43 -12.49
CA VAL A 115 -7.28 -29.20 -12.10
C VAL A 115 -8.15 -29.50 -13.32
N GLU A 116 -8.36 -28.52 -14.20
CA GLU A 116 -9.13 -28.71 -15.43
C GLU A 116 -8.51 -29.79 -16.34
N LYS A 117 -7.21 -29.68 -16.61
CA LYS A 117 -6.46 -30.70 -17.36
C LYS A 117 -6.50 -32.07 -16.69
N GLY A 118 -6.38 -32.11 -15.36
CA GLY A 118 -6.50 -33.35 -14.58
C GLY A 118 -7.88 -34.02 -14.75
N VAL A 119 -8.95 -33.25 -14.82
CA VAL A 119 -10.31 -33.76 -15.08
C VAL A 119 -10.42 -34.35 -16.49
N GLU A 120 -9.87 -33.67 -17.51
CA GLU A 120 -9.86 -34.17 -18.89
C GLU A 120 -9.09 -35.50 -19.01
N GLU A 121 -7.91 -35.59 -18.42
CA GLU A 121 -7.09 -36.80 -18.42
C GLU A 121 -7.80 -37.97 -17.73
N LEU A 122 -8.47 -37.73 -16.59
CA LEU A 122 -9.27 -38.74 -15.91
C LEU A 122 -10.45 -39.23 -16.76
N GLN A 123 -11.09 -38.32 -17.51
CA GLN A 123 -12.19 -38.67 -18.42
C GLN A 123 -11.69 -39.52 -19.59
N GLN A 124 -10.55 -39.16 -20.19
CA GLN A 124 -9.91 -39.95 -21.24
C GLN A 124 -9.47 -41.32 -20.72
N ALA A 125 -8.82 -41.39 -19.56
CA ALA A 125 -8.39 -42.64 -18.92
C ALA A 125 -9.57 -43.61 -18.71
N ARG A 126 -10.74 -43.08 -18.30
CA ARG A 126 -11.97 -43.88 -18.16
C ARG A 126 -12.44 -44.47 -19.50
N VAL A 127 -12.39 -43.69 -20.57
CA VAL A 127 -12.74 -44.15 -21.93
C VAL A 127 -11.78 -45.22 -22.40
N TYR A 128 -10.46 -45.02 -22.21
CA TYR A 128 -9.43 -46.00 -22.55
C TYR A 128 -9.60 -47.29 -21.76
N GLN A 129 -9.88 -47.22 -20.46
CA GLN A 129 -10.12 -48.39 -19.62
C GLN A 129 -11.32 -49.21 -20.12
N LYS A 130 -12.43 -48.56 -20.48
CA LYS A 130 -13.63 -49.23 -21.03
C LYS A 130 -13.33 -49.90 -22.37
N LYS A 131 -12.57 -49.25 -23.26
CA LYS A 131 -12.15 -49.83 -24.55
C LYS A 131 -11.19 -51.00 -24.36
N SER A 132 -10.24 -50.90 -23.43
CA SER A 132 -9.26 -51.96 -23.13
C SER A 132 -9.93 -53.24 -22.67
N ARG A 133 -10.93 -53.17 -21.79
CA ARG A 133 -11.71 -54.34 -21.35
C ARG A 133 -12.40 -55.08 -22.50
N ARG A 134 -12.93 -54.35 -23.48
CA ARG A 134 -13.54 -54.95 -24.68
C ARG A 134 -12.49 -55.68 -25.53
N LYS A 135 -11.33 -55.03 -25.77
CA LYS A 135 -10.23 -55.64 -26.51
C LYS A 135 -9.70 -56.90 -25.82
N LEU A 136 -9.53 -56.85 -24.50
CA LEU A 136 -9.08 -58.00 -23.71
C LEU A 136 -10.05 -59.19 -23.83
N CYS A 137 -11.36 -58.94 -23.77
CA CYS A 137 -12.37 -59.99 -23.96
C CYS A 137 -12.26 -60.64 -25.35
N CYS A 138 -12.14 -59.84 -26.41
CA CYS A 138 -11.96 -60.36 -27.77
C CYS A 138 -10.67 -61.21 -27.92
N ILE A 139 -9.56 -60.75 -27.31
CA ILE A 139 -8.29 -61.49 -27.33
C ILE A 139 -8.44 -62.83 -26.58
N ILE A 140 -9.06 -62.83 -25.41
CA ILE A 140 -9.29 -64.06 -24.62
C ILE A 140 -10.17 -65.04 -25.42
N CYS A 141 -11.26 -64.57 -26.04
CA CYS A 141 -12.11 -65.42 -26.88
C CYS A 141 -11.35 -66.05 -28.05
N LEU A 142 -10.53 -65.25 -28.76
CA LEU A 142 -9.69 -65.75 -29.87
C LEU A 142 -8.73 -66.85 -29.39
N VAL A 143 -8.01 -66.62 -28.29
CA VAL A 143 -7.07 -67.61 -27.74
C VAL A 143 -7.79 -68.91 -27.37
N LEU A 144 -8.96 -68.84 -26.73
CA LEU A 144 -9.74 -70.03 -26.38
C LEU A 144 -10.18 -70.83 -27.62
N THR A 145 -10.63 -70.15 -28.68
CA THR A 145 -11.02 -70.84 -29.93
C THR A 145 -9.85 -71.56 -30.60
N ILE A 146 -8.66 -70.95 -30.59
CA ILE A 146 -7.44 -71.58 -31.13
C ILE A 146 -7.07 -72.81 -30.31
N MET A 147 -7.10 -72.71 -28.97
CA MET A 147 -6.80 -73.84 -28.09
C MET A 147 -7.75 -75.02 -28.33
N ILE A 148 -9.05 -74.77 -28.47
CA ILE A 148 -10.04 -75.81 -28.76
C ILE A 148 -9.76 -76.46 -30.13
N ALA A 149 -9.50 -75.67 -31.17
CA ALA A 149 -9.20 -76.20 -32.50
C ALA A 149 -7.95 -77.10 -32.50
N LEU A 150 -6.87 -76.67 -31.83
CA LEU A 150 -5.65 -77.46 -31.68
C LEU A 150 -5.92 -78.77 -30.94
N SER A 151 -6.71 -78.72 -29.86
CA SER A 151 -7.09 -79.91 -29.08
C SER A 151 -7.84 -80.94 -29.92
N LEU A 152 -8.79 -80.50 -30.75
CA LEU A 152 -9.56 -81.36 -31.64
C LEU A 152 -8.67 -81.99 -32.73
N THR A 153 -7.76 -81.20 -33.33
CA THR A 153 -6.82 -81.73 -34.33
C THR A 153 -5.88 -82.77 -33.74
N PHE A 154 -5.36 -82.53 -32.53
CA PHE A 154 -4.47 -83.47 -31.85
C PHE A 154 -5.22 -84.76 -31.49
N GLY A 155 -6.46 -84.64 -31.00
CA GLY A 155 -7.32 -85.79 -30.69
C GLY A 155 -7.73 -86.62 -31.91
N LEU A 156 -7.86 -86.01 -33.10
CA LEU A 156 -8.12 -86.73 -34.37
C LEU A 156 -6.86 -87.42 -34.92
N ILE A 157 -5.67 -86.88 -34.65
CA ILE A 157 -4.40 -87.45 -35.12
C ILE A 157 -3.95 -88.62 -34.23
N PHE A 158 -4.23 -88.56 -32.91
CA PHE A 158 -3.79 -89.58 -31.93
C PHE A 158 -4.84 -90.66 -31.62
N LYS A 159 -6.00 -90.63 -32.27
CA LYS A 159 -7.07 -91.63 -32.17
C LYS A 159 -7.09 -92.52 -33.39
#